data_AF-Q6DT62-F1
#
_entry.id   AF-Q6DT62-F1
#
_cell.length_a   1.000
_cell.length_b   1.000
_cell.length_c   1.000
_cell.angle_alpha   90.00
_cell.angle_beta   90.00
_cell.angle_gamma   90.00
#
_symmetry.space_group_name_H-M   'P 1'
#
loop_
_entity.id
_entity.type
_entity.pdbx_description
1 polymer ?
#
loop_
_entity_poly.entity_id
_entity_poly.type
_entity_poly.pdbx_seq_one_letter_code
_entity_poly.pdbx_strand_id
1 'polypeptide(L)'
;GGCGDCVLELKRILPLTLMSDLEHKAETFLSSYNISPRMLNCRCSSLETEMTRKAASRTKSSDNYLFCPESLGVLKEEGLLHFQEHWAKGEPVIVRNTLDNTPGLSWEPMVMWRALCENVNSTASSQMSQVKAIDCLANCEVEINTRHFFEGYSKGRTYENFWPEMLKLKDWPPSDKFEDLLPRHCDEFISALPFQEYSNPRTGI
;
A
#
# COMPACT_ATOMS: atom_id res chain seq x y z
N GLY A 1 36.43 -11.21 -20.47
CA GLY A 1 37.68 -11.13 -21.23
C GLY A 1 38.80 -10.75 -20.29
N GLY A 2 39.91 -11.49 -20.33
CA GLY A 2 41.08 -11.26 -19.47
C GLY A 2 41.68 -12.58 -19.01
N CYS A 3 42.59 -13.14 -19.83
CA CYS A 3 43.42 -14.29 -19.49
C CYS A 3 44.79 -13.73 -19.10
N GLY A 4 45.13 -13.80 -17.82
CA GLY A 4 46.42 -13.37 -17.27
C GLY A 4 46.66 -14.10 -15.96
N ASP A 5 47.90 -14.49 -15.69
CA ASP A 5 48.37 -15.26 -14.53
C ASP A 5 48.29 -14.48 -13.20
N CYS A 6 47.17 -13.82 -12.94
CA CYS A 6 46.92 -13.04 -11.73
C CYS A 6 46.19 -13.91 -10.71
N VAL A 7 46.83 -14.18 -9.56
CA VAL A 7 46.18 -14.85 -8.44
C VAL A 7 45.05 -13.96 -7.92
N LEU A 8 43.81 -14.44 -8.01
CA LEU A 8 42.65 -13.76 -7.45
C LEU A 8 42.67 -13.91 -5.94
N GLU A 9 42.84 -12.79 -5.23
CA GLU A 9 42.68 -12.73 -3.77
C GLU A 9 41.26 -12.35 -3.38
N LEU A 10 40.65 -13.18 -2.55
CA LEU A 10 39.36 -12.89 -1.94
C LEU A 10 39.54 -11.80 -0.87
N LYS A 11 39.16 -10.56 -1.19
CA LYS A 11 39.14 -9.46 -0.23
C LYS A 11 37.78 -9.35 0.43
N ARG A 12 37.77 -9.32 1.77
CA ARG A 12 36.57 -9.10 2.56
C ARG A 12 36.30 -7.60 2.68
N ILE A 13 35.08 -7.17 2.35
CA ILE A 13 34.65 -5.76 2.45
C ILE A 13 34.23 -5.40 3.89
N LEU A 14 33.69 -6.37 4.62
CA LEU A 14 33.13 -6.18 5.96
C LEU A 14 34.09 -6.74 7.05
N PRO A 15 34.10 -6.25 8.30
CA PRO A 15 34.96 -6.81 9.36
C PRO A 15 34.58 -8.24 9.75
N LEU A 16 35.54 -9.08 10.17
CA LEU A 16 35.31 -10.50 10.54
C LEU A 16 34.14 -10.69 11.50
N THR A 17 34.09 -9.80 12.50
CA THR A 17 33.18 -9.81 13.63
C THR A 17 31.80 -9.24 13.31
N LEU A 18 31.57 -8.62 12.15
CA LEU A 18 30.31 -7.93 11.88
C LEU A 18 29.08 -8.82 12.10
N MET A 19 29.15 -10.08 11.67
CA MET A 19 28.06 -11.03 11.85
C MET A 19 27.86 -11.39 13.33
N SER A 20 28.93 -11.69 14.07
CA SER A 20 28.85 -11.99 15.51
C SER A 20 28.42 -10.79 16.33
N ASP A 21 28.83 -9.58 15.94
CA ASP A 21 28.47 -8.32 16.61
C ASP A 21 26.99 -7.99 16.37
N LEU A 22 26.47 -8.27 15.17
CA LEU A 22 25.04 -8.15 14.85
C LEU A 22 24.20 -9.17 15.61
N GLU A 23 24.64 -10.42 15.65
CA GLU A 23 23.98 -11.50 16.39
C GLU A 23 23.93 -11.18 17.89
N HIS A 24 25.06 -10.78 18.47
CA HIS A 24 25.13 -10.39 19.88
C HIS A 24 24.26 -9.16 20.21
N LYS A 25 24.20 -8.17 19.31
CA LYS A 25 23.28 -7.03 19.45
C LYS A 25 21.82 -7.46 19.40
N ALA A 26 21.46 -8.36 18.49
CA ALA A 26 20.10 -8.89 18.39
C ALA A 26 19.71 -9.71 19.63
N GLU A 27 20.60 -10.57 20.12
CA GLU A 27 20.40 -11.33 21.36
C GLU A 27 20.26 -10.43 22.59
N THR A 28 21.10 -9.40 22.70
CA THR A 28 21.02 -8.42 23.80
C THR A 28 19.71 -7.66 23.75
N PHE A 29 19.26 -7.27 22.55
CA PHE A 29 17.98 -6.61 22.33
C PHE A 29 16.81 -7.53 22.74
N LEU A 30 16.81 -8.79 22.29
CA LEU A 30 15.82 -9.80 22.67
C LEU A 30 15.82 -10.09 24.17
N SER A 31 16.98 -10.07 24.83
CA SER A 31 17.10 -10.31 26.27
C SER A 31 16.61 -9.12 27.10
N SER A 32 16.74 -7.90 26.58
CA SER A 32 16.28 -6.67 27.23
C SER A 32 14.76 -6.48 27.16
N TYR A 33 14.13 -7.05 26.13
CA TYR A 33 12.69 -7.09 26.02
C TYR A 33 12.19 -8.40 26.64
N ASN A 34 11.46 -8.30 27.75
CA ASN A 34 10.55 -9.37 28.18
C ASN A 34 9.39 -9.46 27.17
N ILE A 35 9.68 -9.92 25.95
CA ILE A 35 8.69 -10.61 25.15
C ILE A 35 8.53 -11.95 25.89
N SER A 36 7.74 -11.94 26.96
CA SER A 36 6.81 -13.06 27.07
C SER A 36 6.19 -13.08 25.68
N PRO A 37 6.35 -14.15 24.88
CA PRO A 37 5.42 -14.32 23.80
C PRO A 37 4.11 -14.38 24.57
N ARG A 38 3.40 -13.24 24.66
CA ARG A 38 1.96 -13.28 24.67
C ARG A 38 1.76 -14.13 23.44
N MET A 39 1.55 -15.42 23.68
CA MET A 39 0.96 -16.35 22.77
C MET A 39 -0.41 -15.72 22.61
N LEU A 40 -0.41 -14.69 21.78
CA LEU A 40 -1.53 -13.94 21.29
C LEU A 40 -2.16 -15.01 20.42
N ASN A 41 -2.89 -15.89 21.10
CA ASN A 41 -3.70 -16.92 20.49
C ASN A 41 -4.99 -16.18 20.19
N CYS A 42 -5.04 -15.41 19.10
CA CYS A 42 -6.32 -15.03 18.53
C CYS A 42 -6.99 -16.35 18.16
N ARG A 43 -7.91 -16.78 19.02
CA ARG A 43 -9.02 -17.57 18.55
C ARG A 43 -9.93 -16.58 17.87
N CYS A 44 -9.53 -16.17 16.67
CA CYS A 44 -10.37 -15.58 15.66
C CYS A 44 -11.35 -16.70 15.29
N SER A 45 -12.26 -16.98 16.21
CA SER A 45 -13.14 -18.11 16.15
C SER A 45 -14.06 -17.85 14.97
N SER A 46 -14.46 -18.89 14.28
CA SER A 46 -15.47 -18.80 13.22
C SER A 46 -16.82 -18.21 13.69
N LEU A 47 -16.95 -17.85 14.98
CA LEU A 47 -18.08 -17.13 15.56
C LEU A 47 -17.96 -15.60 15.49
N GLU A 48 -16.77 -15.01 15.28
CA GLU A 48 -16.63 -13.56 15.05
C GLU A 48 -16.84 -13.25 13.56
N THR A 49 -18.05 -13.54 13.09
CA THR A 49 -18.45 -13.37 11.69
C THR A 49 -18.37 -11.92 11.20
N GLU A 50 -18.37 -10.94 12.11
CA GLU A 50 -18.32 -9.52 11.75
C GLU A 50 -16.91 -9.02 11.41
N MET A 51 -15.87 -9.66 11.95
CA MET A 51 -14.46 -9.27 11.74
C MET A 51 -13.72 -10.22 10.81
N THR A 52 -14.42 -11.07 10.07
CA THR A 52 -13.79 -12.01 9.14
C THR A 52 -14.40 -11.92 7.75
N ARG A 53 -13.58 -12.12 6.72
CA ARG A 53 -14.01 -12.15 5.32
C ARG A 53 -13.57 -13.44 4.67
N LYS A 54 -14.52 -14.16 4.08
CA LYS A 54 -14.24 -15.38 3.32
C LYS A 54 -13.39 -15.05 2.09
N ALA A 55 -12.21 -15.65 2.00
CA ALA A 55 -11.27 -15.51 0.88
C ALA A 55 -11.19 -16.79 0.02
N ALA A 56 -11.52 -17.96 0.58
CA ALA A 56 -11.50 -19.23 -0.14
C ALA A 56 -12.58 -20.21 0.37
N SER A 57 -12.74 -21.34 -0.33
CA SER A 57 -13.66 -22.43 0.04
C SER A 57 -12.97 -23.81 -0.05
N ARG A 58 -11.82 -23.96 0.62
CA ARG A 58 -11.03 -25.20 0.64
C ARG A 58 -11.50 -26.12 1.77
N THR A 59 -11.78 -27.38 1.48
CA THR A 59 -12.40 -28.34 2.43
C THR A 59 -11.53 -28.76 3.61
N LYS A 60 -10.20 -28.60 3.55
CA LYS A 60 -9.25 -29.06 4.58
C LYS A 60 -8.33 -27.96 5.11
N SER A 61 -8.68 -26.70 4.88
CA SER A 61 -7.83 -25.57 5.25
C SER A 61 -8.53 -24.63 6.22
N SER A 62 -7.80 -24.13 7.21
CA SER A 62 -8.28 -23.15 8.19
C SER A 62 -8.07 -21.70 7.72
N ASP A 63 -7.40 -21.48 6.59
CA ASP A 63 -7.06 -20.16 6.01
C ASP A 63 -8.15 -19.58 5.07
N ASN A 64 -9.35 -20.16 5.09
CA ASN A 64 -10.44 -19.73 4.21
C ASN A 64 -10.98 -18.32 4.53
N TYR A 65 -10.60 -17.77 5.68
CA TYR A 65 -11.09 -16.49 6.19
C TYR A 65 -9.91 -15.60 6.55
N LEU A 66 -10.01 -14.34 6.13
CA LEU A 66 -9.07 -13.28 6.48
C LEU A 66 -9.64 -12.44 7.60
N PHE A 67 -8.77 -11.94 8.47
CA PHE A 67 -9.13 -10.91 9.43
C PHE A 67 -9.52 -9.63 8.69
N CYS A 68 -10.74 -9.17 8.96
CA CYS A 68 -11.43 -8.14 8.21
C CYS A 68 -12.22 -7.15 9.10
N PRO A 69 -11.58 -6.46 10.06
CA PRO A 69 -12.26 -5.54 10.97
C PRO A 69 -12.75 -4.28 10.26
N GLU A 70 -13.67 -3.56 10.91
CA GLU A 70 -14.01 -2.18 10.52
C GLU A 70 -12.99 -1.19 11.09
N SER A 71 -12.78 -0.09 10.40
CA SER A 71 -11.80 0.94 10.75
C SER A 71 -11.97 1.49 12.18
N LEU A 72 -13.21 1.64 12.65
CA LEU A 72 -13.50 2.04 14.04
C LEU A 72 -13.11 0.96 15.06
N GLY A 73 -13.23 -0.32 14.69
CA GLY A 73 -12.85 -1.45 15.54
C GLY A 73 -11.34 -1.57 15.73
N VAL A 74 -10.56 -1.03 14.78
CA VAL A 74 -9.08 -1.02 14.80
C VAL A 74 -8.50 -0.03 15.83
N LEU A 75 -9.28 0.98 16.26
CA LEU A 75 -8.84 1.93 17.31
C LEU A 75 -8.75 1.30 18.71
N LYS A 76 -9.27 0.08 18.89
CA LYS A 76 -9.22 -0.63 20.16
C LYS A 76 -7.92 -1.43 20.27
N GLU A 77 -7.36 -1.48 21.48
CA GLU A 77 -6.14 -2.25 21.78
C GLU A 77 -6.25 -3.72 21.32
N GLU A 78 -7.44 -4.33 21.45
CA GLU A 78 -7.75 -5.68 20.97
C GLU A 78 -7.53 -5.84 19.45
N GLY A 79 -7.97 -4.85 18.65
CA GLY A 79 -7.82 -4.86 17.20
C GLY A 79 -6.34 -4.77 16.77
N LEU A 80 -5.55 -3.99 17.50
CA LEU A 80 -4.11 -3.86 17.26
C LEU A 80 -3.37 -5.17 17.57
N LEU A 81 -3.72 -5.84 18.67
CA LEU A 81 -3.13 -7.14 19.03
C LEU A 81 -3.43 -8.21 17.97
N HIS A 82 -4.68 -8.31 17.50
CA HIS A 82 -5.02 -9.23 16.41
C HIS A 82 -4.27 -8.92 15.11
N PHE A 83 -4.12 -7.63 14.76
CA PHE A 83 -3.30 -7.24 13.62
C PHE A 83 -1.85 -7.70 13.77
N GLN A 84 -1.22 -7.45 14.92
CA GLN A 84 0.16 -7.85 15.19
C GLN A 84 0.35 -9.37 15.07
N GLU A 85 -0.62 -10.16 15.51
CA GLU A 85 -0.59 -11.62 15.34
C GLU A 85 -0.61 -12.07 13.88
N HIS A 86 -1.58 -11.57 13.11
CA HIS A 86 -1.71 -11.90 11.69
C HIS A 86 -0.48 -11.43 10.92
N TRP A 87 0.00 -10.23 11.22
CA TRP A 87 1.20 -9.66 10.61
C TRP A 87 2.46 -10.49 10.90
N ALA A 88 2.63 -10.96 12.15
CA ALA A 88 3.74 -11.84 12.53
C ALA A 88 3.73 -13.19 11.78
N LYS A 89 2.55 -13.67 11.35
CA LYS A 89 2.39 -14.89 10.55
C LYS A 89 2.53 -14.63 9.04
N GLY A 90 2.65 -13.37 8.61
CA GLY A 90 2.61 -12.99 7.19
C GLY A 90 1.22 -13.13 6.56
N GLU A 91 0.16 -13.12 7.37
CA GLU A 91 -1.23 -13.23 6.92
C GLU A 91 -1.77 -11.85 6.56
N PRO A 92 -2.47 -11.70 5.41
CA PRO A 92 -3.02 -10.41 5.00
C PRO A 92 -4.23 -10.01 5.87
N VAL A 93 -4.35 -8.72 6.15
CA VAL A 93 -5.45 -8.11 6.92
C VAL A 93 -6.17 -7.09 6.05
N ILE A 94 -7.50 -7.05 6.11
CA ILE A 94 -8.34 -6.11 5.35
C ILE A 94 -9.09 -5.20 6.32
N VAL A 95 -8.82 -3.90 6.35
CA VAL A 95 -9.63 -2.97 7.16
C VAL A 95 -10.70 -2.33 6.30
N ARG A 96 -11.96 -2.47 6.71
CA ARG A 96 -13.13 -1.95 5.98
C ARG A 96 -13.46 -0.52 6.44
N ASN A 97 -14.14 0.23 5.57
CA ASN A 97 -14.76 1.52 5.89
C ASN A 97 -13.76 2.57 6.43
N THR A 98 -12.55 2.63 5.89
CA THR A 98 -11.53 3.60 6.33
C THR A 98 -11.91 5.04 6.00
N LEU A 99 -12.58 5.27 4.86
CA LEU A 99 -13.02 6.60 4.42
C LEU A 99 -14.10 7.21 5.33
N ASP A 100 -14.88 6.39 6.04
CA ASP A 100 -15.93 6.88 6.95
C ASP A 100 -15.33 7.68 8.12
N ASN A 101 -14.04 7.45 8.44
CA ASN A 101 -13.33 8.20 9.47
C ASN A 101 -12.85 9.58 9.00
N THR A 102 -12.83 9.81 7.69
CA THR A 102 -12.28 11.03 7.08
C THR A 102 -13.17 11.54 5.93
N PRO A 103 -14.41 12.00 6.20
CA PRO A 103 -15.33 12.45 5.16
C PRO A 103 -15.02 13.88 4.66
N GLY A 104 -13.79 14.37 4.84
CA GLY A 104 -13.43 15.78 4.66
C GLY A 104 -13.36 16.22 3.19
N LEU A 105 -13.03 15.30 2.28
CA LEU A 105 -12.84 15.54 0.87
C LEU A 105 -13.53 14.47 0.03
N SER A 106 -13.89 14.85 -1.20
CA SER A 106 -14.42 13.90 -2.18
C SER A 106 -13.29 13.32 -3.01
N TRP A 107 -13.30 11.99 -3.12
CA TRP A 107 -12.37 11.22 -3.96
C TRP A 107 -12.94 10.93 -5.35
N GLU A 108 -14.03 11.60 -5.74
CA GLU A 108 -14.65 11.42 -7.05
C GLU A 108 -13.70 11.82 -8.18
N PRO A 109 -13.72 11.12 -9.34
CA PRO A 109 -12.76 11.32 -10.43
C PRO A 109 -12.61 12.77 -10.88
N MET A 110 -13.72 13.49 -11.06
CA MET A 110 -13.69 14.87 -11.51
C MET A 110 -13.26 15.87 -10.42
N VAL A 111 -13.44 15.53 -9.14
CA VAL A 111 -12.92 16.31 -8.02
C VAL A 111 -11.40 16.16 -7.96
N MET A 112 -10.91 14.93 -8.06
CA MET A 112 -9.46 14.64 -8.13
C MET A 112 -8.82 15.35 -9.32
N TRP A 113 -9.39 15.24 -10.52
CA TRP A 113 -8.89 15.92 -11.71
C TRP A 113 -8.77 17.43 -11.52
N ARG A 114 -9.80 18.08 -10.96
CA ARG A 114 -9.78 19.53 -10.69
C ARG A 114 -8.69 19.90 -9.70
N ALA A 115 -8.62 19.18 -8.57
CA ALA A 115 -7.63 19.44 -7.54
C ALA A 115 -6.20 19.31 -8.09
N LEU A 116 -5.96 18.37 -9.01
CA LEU A 116 -4.69 18.21 -9.68
C LEU A 116 -4.40 19.35 -10.67
N CYS A 117 -5.37 19.79 -11.46
CA CYS A 117 -5.16 20.89 -12.40
C CYS A 117 -4.97 22.27 -11.72
N GLU A 118 -5.64 22.52 -10.60
CA GLU A 118 -5.60 23.81 -9.89
C GLU A 118 -4.27 24.04 -9.16
N ASN A 119 -3.61 22.97 -8.71
CA ASN A 119 -2.44 23.06 -7.85
C ASN A 119 -1.10 23.11 -8.61
N VAL A 120 -1.15 23.24 -9.94
CA VAL A 120 0.01 23.16 -10.82
C VAL A 120 0.28 24.52 -11.46
N ASN A 121 1.52 25.00 -11.35
CA ASN A 121 1.95 26.26 -11.98
C ASN A 121 1.70 26.25 -13.51
N SER A 122 1.52 27.42 -14.11
CA SER A 122 1.13 27.60 -15.52
C SER A 122 2.01 26.84 -16.53
N THR A 123 3.29 26.64 -16.25
CA THR A 123 4.20 25.83 -17.07
C THR A 123 3.97 24.33 -16.94
N ALA A 124 3.72 23.82 -15.73
CA ALA A 124 3.46 22.40 -15.46
C ALA A 124 2.01 21.98 -15.78
N SER A 125 1.08 22.94 -15.86
CA SER A 125 -0.30 22.72 -16.33
C SER A 125 -0.34 22.13 -17.75
N SER A 126 0.60 22.57 -18.61
CA SER A 126 0.74 22.03 -19.96
C SER A 126 1.16 20.55 -19.98
N GLN A 127 2.03 20.14 -19.05
CA GLN A 127 2.47 18.74 -18.89
C GLN A 127 1.39 17.84 -18.28
N MET A 128 0.41 18.40 -17.57
CA MET A 128 -0.73 17.68 -17.03
C MET A 128 -1.91 17.54 -17.99
N SER A 129 -1.80 18.06 -19.22
CA SER A 129 -2.89 17.96 -20.22
C SER A 129 -3.03 16.55 -20.80
N GLN A 130 -1.94 15.77 -20.83
CA GLN A 130 -1.89 14.38 -21.27
C GLN A 130 -1.28 13.50 -20.19
N VAL A 131 -1.75 12.27 -20.11
CA VAL A 131 -1.23 11.24 -19.22
C VAL A 131 -0.93 9.98 -20.01
N LYS A 132 0.10 9.28 -19.55
CA LYS A 132 0.42 7.93 -19.99
C LYS A 132 -0.44 6.94 -19.21
N ALA A 133 -1.21 6.16 -19.95
CA ALA A 133 -1.99 5.07 -19.42
C ALA A 133 -1.54 3.76 -20.05
N ILE A 134 -1.84 2.66 -19.38
CA ILE A 134 -1.66 1.31 -19.90
C ILE A 134 -3.03 0.82 -20.33
N ASP A 135 -3.17 0.45 -21.60
CA ASP A 135 -4.27 -0.37 -22.06
C ASP A 135 -4.04 -1.79 -21.51
N CYS A 136 -4.86 -2.20 -20.56
CA CYS A 136 -4.74 -3.50 -19.89
C CYS A 136 -5.10 -4.68 -20.80
N LEU A 137 -5.88 -4.46 -21.87
CA LEU A 137 -6.28 -5.52 -22.80
C LEU A 137 -5.26 -5.68 -23.92
N ALA A 138 -4.74 -4.57 -24.45
CA ALA A 138 -3.68 -4.57 -25.46
C ALA A 138 -2.27 -4.69 -24.84
N ASN A 139 -2.14 -4.50 -23.53
CA ASN A 139 -0.89 -4.47 -22.77
C ASN A 139 0.16 -3.50 -23.36
N CYS A 140 -0.28 -2.30 -23.73
CA CYS A 140 0.58 -1.27 -24.31
C CYS A 140 0.37 0.09 -23.62
N GLU A 141 1.38 0.96 -23.74
CA GLU A 141 1.29 2.34 -23.26
C GLU A 141 0.58 3.20 -24.31
N VAL A 142 -0.39 3.99 -23.86
CA VAL A 142 -1.17 4.93 -24.66
C VAL A 142 -1.13 6.31 -24.01
N GLU A 143 -1.22 7.35 -24.82
CA GLU A 143 -1.33 8.73 -24.34
C GLU A 143 -2.76 9.22 -24.50
N ILE A 144 -3.32 9.75 -23.41
CA ILE A 144 -4.70 10.21 -23.34
C ILE A 144 -4.78 11.56 -22.64
N ASN A 145 -5.69 12.43 -23.10
CA ASN A 145 -5.98 13.65 -22.38
C ASN A 145 -6.46 13.34 -20.95
N THR A 146 -5.89 14.00 -19.96
CA THR A 146 -6.16 13.73 -18.54
C THR A 146 -7.64 13.86 -18.20
N ARG A 147 -8.30 14.91 -18.71
CA ARG A 147 -9.74 15.08 -18.49
C ARG A 147 -10.55 13.95 -19.12
N HIS A 148 -10.21 13.52 -20.33
CA HIS A 148 -10.89 12.39 -20.98
C HIS A 148 -10.68 11.07 -20.22
N PHE A 149 -9.52 10.88 -19.58
CA PHE A 149 -9.28 9.73 -18.71
C PHE A 149 -10.22 9.75 -17.50
N PHE A 150 -10.28 10.85 -16.75
CA PHE A 150 -11.15 10.97 -15.57
C PHE A 150 -12.65 10.95 -15.92
N GLU A 151 -13.07 11.59 -17.02
CA GLU A 151 -14.46 11.48 -17.51
C GLU A 151 -14.79 10.03 -17.92
N GLY A 152 -13.83 9.33 -18.53
CA GLY A 152 -13.96 7.94 -18.93
C GLY A 152 -14.12 6.97 -17.76
N TYR A 153 -13.50 7.25 -16.61
CA TYR A 153 -13.70 6.45 -15.39
C TYR A 153 -15.18 6.44 -14.96
N SER A 154 -15.86 7.58 -15.03
CA SER A 154 -17.27 7.68 -14.62
C SER A 154 -18.25 7.24 -15.70
N LYS A 155 -17.95 7.54 -16.98
CA LYS A 155 -18.89 7.31 -18.09
C LYS A 155 -18.65 6.00 -18.84
N GLY A 156 -17.51 5.35 -18.63
CA GLY A 156 -17.04 4.24 -19.46
C GLY A 156 -16.43 4.74 -20.78
N ARG A 157 -15.67 3.85 -21.42
CA ARG A 157 -15.02 4.07 -22.72
C ARG A 157 -15.05 2.77 -23.53
N THR A 158 -15.07 2.89 -24.85
CA THR A 158 -15.00 1.74 -25.75
C THR A 158 -14.06 2.03 -26.91
N TYR A 159 -13.44 0.97 -27.45
CA TYR A 159 -12.79 1.03 -28.74
C TYR A 159 -13.82 1.23 -29.87
N GLU A 160 -13.33 1.44 -31.10
CA GLU A 160 -14.18 1.54 -32.30
C GLU A 160 -15.02 0.28 -32.55
N ASN A 161 -14.53 -0.89 -32.11
CA ASN A 161 -15.24 -2.16 -32.21
C ASN A 161 -16.24 -2.41 -31.06
N PHE A 162 -16.54 -1.38 -30.25
CA PHE A 162 -17.44 -1.41 -29.10
C PHE A 162 -16.99 -2.26 -27.90
N TRP A 163 -15.79 -2.85 -27.94
CA TRP A 163 -15.24 -3.49 -26.74
C TRP A 163 -14.92 -2.44 -25.67
N PRO A 164 -15.11 -2.75 -24.38
CA PRO A 164 -14.77 -1.84 -23.30
C PRO A 164 -13.26 -1.62 -23.25
N GLU A 165 -12.86 -0.36 -23.18
CA GLU A 165 -11.46 0.03 -23.00
C GLU A 165 -11.12 -0.01 -21.50
N MET A 166 -9.98 -0.61 -21.15
CA MET A 166 -9.52 -0.70 -19.76
C MET A 166 -8.16 -0.01 -19.62
N LEU A 167 -8.20 1.26 -19.23
CA LEU A 167 -7.00 2.06 -19.04
C LEU A 167 -6.60 2.11 -17.57
N LYS A 168 -5.33 1.85 -17.29
CA LYS A 168 -4.70 2.06 -15.99
C LYS A 168 -3.75 3.26 -16.06
N LEU A 169 -3.93 4.22 -15.17
CA LEU A 169 -2.98 5.32 -15.03
C LEU A 169 -1.66 4.80 -14.43
N LYS A 170 -0.53 5.14 -15.04
CA LYS A 170 0.79 4.67 -14.60
C LYS A 170 1.63 5.83 -14.09
N ASP A 171 2.27 5.61 -12.93
CA ASP A 171 3.25 6.52 -12.31
C ASP A 171 2.76 7.98 -12.27
N TRP A 172 1.51 8.15 -11.83
CA TRP A 172 0.86 9.45 -11.79
C TRP A 172 0.30 9.72 -10.38
N PRO A 173 0.46 10.94 -9.84
CA PRO A 173 1.05 12.12 -10.49
C PRO A 173 2.57 12.01 -10.77
N PRO A 174 3.13 12.78 -11.71
CA PRO A 174 4.52 12.63 -12.16
C PRO A 174 5.56 13.16 -11.14
N SER A 175 5.10 13.72 -10.01
CA SER A 175 5.97 14.08 -8.89
C SER A 175 6.21 12.86 -8.01
N ASP A 176 7.43 12.70 -7.51
CA ASP A 176 7.79 11.69 -6.51
C ASP A 176 7.01 11.86 -5.20
N LYS A 177 6.33 12.99 -5.01
CA LYS A 177 5.58 13.33 -3.81
C LYS A 177 4.15 13.75 -4.11
N PHE A 178 3.21 12.91 -3.68
CA PHE A 178 1.78 13.19 -3.74
C PHE A 178 1.38 14.48 -2.99
N GLU A 179 2.06 14.79 -1.87
CA GLU A 179 1.84 15.99 -1.07
C GLU A 179 2.10 17.30 -1.81
N ASP A 180 3.02 17.32 -2.78
CA ASP A 180 3.35 18.52 -3.55
C ASP A 180 2.19 18.94 -4.46
N LEU A 181 1.41 17.98 -4.94
CA LEU A 181 0.33 18.20 -5.89
C LEU A 181 -1.05 18.18 -5.25
N LEU A 182 -1.22 17.40 -4.18
CA LEU A 182 -2.50 17.25 -3.49
C LEU A 182 -2.32 17.23 -1.96
N PRO A 183 -1.81 18.33 -1.35
CA PRO A 183 -1.47 18.36 0.08
C PRO A 183 -2.68 18.05 0.97
N ARG A 184 -3.85 18.63 0.66
CA ARG A 184 -5.08 18.38 1.43
C ARG A 184 -5.55 16.93 1.36
N HIS A 185 -5.51 16.32 0.17
CA HIS A 185 -5.88 14.90 0.02
C HIS A 185 -4.82 14.00 0.63
N CYS A 186 -3.54 14.41 0.64
CA CYS A 186 -2.47 13.69 1.30
C CYS A 186 -2.69 13.62 2.81
N ASP A 187 -3.01 14.76 3.44
CA ASP A 187 -3.32 14.81 4.87
C ASP A 187 -4.53 13.94 5.22
N GLU A 188 -5.58 14.01 4.41
CA GLU A 188 -6.77 13.18 4.59
C GLU A 188 -6.43 11.69 4.44
N PHE A 189 -5.73 11.31 3.37
CA PHE A 189 -5.29 9.95 3.12
C PHE A 189 -4.49 9.40 4.30
N ILE A 190 -3.50 10.15 4.78
CA ILE A 190 -2.67 9.73 5.92
C ILE A 190 -3.53 9.55 7.16
N SER A 191 -4.44 10.46 7.46
CA SER A 191 -5.34 10.33 8.62
C SER A 191 -6.35 9.17 8.50
N ALA A 192 -6.67 8.74 7.28
CA ALA A 192 -7.58 7.62 7.02
C ALA A 192 -6.92 6.23 7.16
N LEU A 193 -5.58 6.17 7.21
CA LEU A 193 -4.88 4.88 7.27
C LEU A 193 -5.25 4.10 8.55
N PRO A 194 -5.51 2.79 8.48
CA PRO A 194 -5.71 1.97 9.67
C PRO A 194 -4.37 1.67 10.35
N PHE A 195 -4.38 1.36 11.65
CA PHE A 195 -3.17 1.04 12.43
C PHE A 195 -2.10 2.12 12.26
N GLN A 196 -2.42 3.35 12.65
CA GLN A 196 -1.58 4.54 12.44
C GLN A 196 -0.16 4.37 13.00
N GLU A 197 0.00 3.56 14.05
CA GLU A 197 1.30 3.20 14.63
C GLU A 197 2.22 2.47 13.64
N TYR A 198 1.65 1.80 12.64
CA TYR A 198 2.37 1.03 11.61
C TYR A 198 2.31 1.66 10.23
N SER A 199 1.22 2.35 9.91
CA SER A 199 0.95 2.83 8.54
C SER A 199 1.23 4.31 8.34
N ASN A 200 1.26 5.12 9.40
CA ASN A 200 1.47 6.56 9.27
C ASN A 200 2.95 6.87 8.99
N PRO A 201 3.29 7.47 7.83
CA PRO A 201 4.69 7.76 7.51
C PRO A 201 5.30 8.92 8.31
N ARG A 202 4.48 9.71 9.01
CA ARG A 202 4.89 10.90 9.77
C ARG A 202 5.04 10.62 11.27
N THR A 203 4.18 9.76 11.82
CA THR A 203 4.10 9.49 13.27
C THR A 203 4.14 8.01 13.64
N GLY A 204 4.20 7.12 12.66
CA GLY A 204 4.36 5.68 12.89
C GLY A 204 5.70 5.35 13.54
N ILE A 205 5.78 4.14 14.10
CA ILE A 205 6.94 3.59 14.82
C ILE A 205 8.11 3.34 13.86
#